data_AF-A0A2A5JJC1-F1
#
_entry.id   AF-A0A2A5JJC1-F1
#
_cell.length_a   1.000
_cell.length_b   1.000
_cell.length_c   1.000
_cell.angle_alpha   90.00
_cell.angle_beta   90.00
_cell.angle_gamma   90.00
#
_symmetry.space_group_name_H-M   'P 1'
#
loop_
_entity.id
_entity.type
_entity.pdbx_description
1 polymer ?
#
loop_
_entity_poly.entity_id
_entity_poly.type
_entity_poly.pdbx_seq_one_letter_code
_entity_poly.pdbx_strand_id
1 'polypeptide(L)'
;MGTKCLIHIIAGISLFLLSGCDNGPKEHITSRLSATCDANSNELYRKAIFELTEWIEKESVVHDSGHYYIFNNDVFKGLYLNPSYHFKYGVRYILDSQANSQVKQLIVRTLQCLPLAEYLELGKSIIELDDLDLSTTYLSPGPEYGFIIDEHYKNSDVKTLLTEFQVKQPELAGTIELIRTGTNINRYRELRKFGEKLPVLECL
;
A
#
# COMPACT_ATOMS: atom_id res chain seq x y z
N MET A 1 4.57 60.28 41.80
CA MET A 1 3.31 59.62 41.40
C MET A 1 3.51 59.17 39.96
N GLY A 2 3.42 57.92 39.53
CA GLY A 2 3.15 56.63 40.13
C GLY A 2 3.27 55.65 38.95
N THR A 3 4.03 54.58 39.14
CA THR A 3 3.89 53.23 38.55
C THR A 3 3.04 53.05 37.28
N LYS A 4 3.62 52.44 36.23
CA LYS A 4 3.35 51.03 35.88
C LYS A 4 4.24 50.55 34.71
N CYS A 5 4.88 49.41 34.95
CA CYS A 5 5.45 48.50 33.95
C CYS A 5 4.44 48.18 32.84
N LEU A 6 4.92 47.94 31.62
CA LEU A 6 4.71 46.62 31.03
C LEU A 6 5.84 46.27 30.07
N ILE A 7 6.59 45.24 30.47
CA ILE A 7 7.38 44.40 29.59
C ILE A 7 6.40 43.67 28.68
N HIS A 8 6.51 43.84 27.36
CA HIS A 8 6.01 42.85 26.40
C HIS A 8 7.21 42.05 25.91
N ILE A 9 7.47 40.95 26.62
CA ILE A 9 8.14 39.76 26.09
C ILE A 9 7.25 39.22 24.97
N ILE A 10 7.92 38.50 24.06
CA ILE A 10 7.38 37.67 22.98
C ILE A 10 7.27 38.44 21.66
N ALA A 11 8.43 38.70 21.06
CA ALA A 11 8.58 38.50 19.62
C ALA A 11 8.23 37.04 19.37
N GLY A 12 6.94 36.82 19.10
CA GLY A 12 6.40 35.52 18.77
C GLY A 12 7.19 34.97 17.62
N ILE A 13 7.83 33.83 17.88
CA ILE A 13 8.03 32.78 16.89
C ILE A 13 6.77 32.80 16.03
N SER A 14 6.93 33.30 14.81
CA SER A 14 5.88 33.30 13.81
C SER A 14 5.27 31.92 13.82
N LEU A 15 3.96 31.92 14.12
CA LEU A 15 3.06 30.81 13.99
C LEU A 15 3.59 29.90 12.88
N PHE A 16 3.85 28.63 13.15
CA PHE A 16 2.82 27.62 12.87
C PHE A 16 1.94 28.06 11.69
N LEU A 17 2.56 28.25 10.52
CA LEU A 17 1.90 27.95 9.27
C LEU A 17 1.67 26.46 9.32
N LEU A 18 0.56 26.10 9.97
CA LEU A 18 -0.42 25.13 9.54
C LEU A 18 -0.03 24.38 8.26
N SER A 19 1.02 23.56 8.29
CA SER A 19 1.22 22.43 7.39
C SER A 19 0.40 21.25 7.94
N GLY A 20 -0.85 21.55 8.29
CA GLY A 20 -1.86 20.60 8.71
C GLY A 20 -2.94 20.60 7.65
N CYS A 21 -3.08 19.45 6.99
CA CYS A 21 -4.13 19.08 6.05
C CYS A 21 -3.93 19.50 4.59
N ASP A 22 -2.80 19.13 3.98
CA ASP A 22 -2.91 18.65 2.60
C ASP A 22 -3.49 17.23 2.66
N ASN A 23 -4.80 17.09 2.44
CA ASN A 23 -5.50 15.80 2.53
C ASN A 23 -5.33 15.00 1.22
N GLY A 24 -4.20 15.17 0.53
CA GLY A 24 -3.91 14.67 -0.81
C GLY A 24 -5.09 14.79 -1.80
N PRO A 25 -5.10 13.96 -2.86
CA PRO A 25 -6.25 13.85 -3.73
C PRO A 25 -7.52 13.56 -2.92
N LYS A 26 -8.54 14.40 -3.09
CA LYS A 26 -9.84 14.28 -2.40
C LYS A 26 -10.83 13.55 -3.31
N GLU A 27 -11.67 12.72 -2.68
CA GLU A 27 -12.75 11.87 -3.23
C GLU A 27 -12.46 10.37 -3.26
N HIS A 28 -13.43 9.58 -2.80
CA HIS A 28 -13.40 8.12 -2.95
C HIS A 28 -13.52 7.74 -4.42
N ILE A 29 -12.53 7.02 -4.95
CA ILE A 29 -12.54 6.60 -6.35
C ILE A 29 -13.59 5.50 -6.63
N THR A 30 -13.85 4.64 -5.65
CA THR A 30 -14.78 3.50 -5.78
C THR A 30 -16.16 3.90 -6.27
N SER A 31 -16.71 5.03 -5.83
CA SER A 31 -18.05 5.48 -6.25
C SER A 31 -18.09 6.03 -7.69
N ARG A 32 -16.93 6.27 -8.31
CA ARG A 32 -16.79 6.89 -9.62
C ARG A 32 -16.38 5.92 -10.73
N LEU A 33 -15.95 4.71 -10.37
CA LEU A 33 -15.67 3.68 -11.36
C LEU A 33 -16.96 2.95 -11.73
N SER A 34 -17.01 2.45 -12.95
CA SER A 34 -18.09 1.57 -13.38
C SER A 34 -17.84 0.14 -12.90
N ALA A 35 -18.90 -0.62 -12.67
CA ALA A 35 -18.81 -2.06 -12.45
C ALA A 35 -18.31 -2.81 -13.70
N THR A 36 -18.41 -2.22 -14.90
CA THR A 36 -18.10 -2.88 -16.17
C THR A 36 -16.67 -2.66 -16.68
N CYS A 37 -15.81 -1.94 -15.95
CA CYS A 37 -14.40 -1.74 -16.32
C CYS A 37 -14.19 -1.17 -17.74
N ASP A 38 -15.00 -0.15 -18.08
CA ASP A 38 -14.90 0.60 -19.33
C ASP A 38 -13.64 1.49 -19.42
N ALA A 39 -13.35 1.98 -20.62
CA ALA A 39 -12.13 2.76 -20.90
C ALA A 39 -12.01 4.01 -20.01
N ASN A 40 -13.09 4.74 -19.79
CA ASN A 40 -13.10 5.96 -18.98
C ASN A 40 -12.80 5.63 -17.51
N SER A 41 -13.40 4.55 -16.99
CA SER A 41 -13.13 4.07 -15.63
C SER A 41 -11.69 3.61 -15.46
N ASN A 42 -11.09 2.96 -16.47
CA ASN A 42 -9.67 2.60 -16.45
C ASN A 42 -8.77 3.84 -16.42
N GLU A 43 -9.06 4.85 -17.24
CA GLU A 43 -8.31 6.10 -17.24
C GLU A 43 -8.42 6.83 -15.91
N LEU A 44 -9.63 6.89 -15.34
CA LEU A 44 -9.86 7.48 -14.03
C LEU A 44 -9.07 6.76 -12.93
N TYR A 45 -9.09 5.42 -12.93
CA TYR A 45 -8.30 4.61 -12.02
C TYR A 45 -6.81 4.90 -12.13
N ARG A 46 -6.27 4.87 -13.36
CA ARG A 46 -4.85 5.12 -13.63
C ARG A 46 -4.42 6.50 -13.16
N LYS A 47 -5.23 7.52 -13.48
CA LYS A 47 -4.97 8.91 -13.07
C LYS A 47 -4.92 9.05 -11.55
N ALA A 48 -5.89 8.48 -10.84
CA ALA A 48 -5.93 8.56 -9.38
C ALA A 48 -4.75 7.83 -8.71
N ILE A 49 -4.36 6.66 -9.22
CA ILE A 49 -3.17 5.94 -8.73
C ILE A 49 -1.89 6.73 -8.99
N PHE A 50 -1.77 7.33 -10.16
CA PHE A 50 -0.62 8.16 -10.50
C PHE A 50 -0.52 9.40 -9.59
N GLU A 51 -1.62 10.14 -9.44
CA GLU A 51 -1.69 11.31 -8.54
C GLU A 51 -1.40 10.94 -7.08
N LEU A 52 -1.92 9.79 -6.62
CA LEU A 52 -1.62 9.27 -5.29
C LEU A 52 -0.13 8.92 -5.13
N THR A 53 0.48 8.31 -6.14
CA THR A 53 1.91 7.97 -6.12
C THR A 53 2.78 9.22 -6.02
N GLU A 54 2.53 10.24 -6.86
CA GLU A 54 3.26 11.51 -6.79
C GLU A 54 3.08 12.22 -5.44
N TRP A 55 1.87 12.17 -4.88
CA TRP A 55 1.59 12.77 -3.58
C TRP A 55 2.36 12.03 -2.47
N ILE A 56 2.35 10.68 -2.46
CA ILE A 56 3.12 9.88 -1.50
C ILE A 56 4.61 10.25 -1.55
N GLU A 57 5.19 10.37 -2.74
CA GLU A 57 6.59 10.75 -2.92
C GLU A 57 6.88 12.14 -2.35
N LYS A 58 6.07 13.14 -2.69
CA LYS A 58 6.24 14.52 -2.20
C LYS A 58 6.14 14.58 -0.68
N GLU A 59 5.12 13.95 -0.10
CA GLU A 59 4.90 13.94 1.34
C GLU A 59 5.96 13.15 2.11
N SER A 60 6.59 12.14 1.50
CA SER A 60 7.66 11.37 2.14
C SER A 60 8.90 12.21 2.45
N VAL A 61 9.10 13.31 1.70
CA VAL A 61 10.19 14.28 1.94
C VAL A 61 9.84 15.21 3.11
N VAL A 62 8.55 15.49 3.31
CA VAL A 62 8.05 16.42 4.32
C VAL A 62 7.86 15.74 5.67
N HIS A 63 7.43 14.48 5.65
CA HIS A 63 7.08 13.71 6.83
C HIS A 63 8.15 12.65 7.14
N ASP A 64 8.98 12.91 8.15
CA ASP A 64 9.98 11.97 8.71
C ASP A 64 9.32 10.76 9.45
N SER A 65 7.99 10.69 9.45
CA SER A 65 7.17 9.82 10.29
C SER A 65 6.55 8.65 9.51
N GLY A 66 7.37 7.67 9.13
CA GLY A 66 6.94 6.28 8.87
C GLY A 66 5.66 6.06 8.04
N HIS A 67 5.39 6.92 7.06
CA HIS A 67 4.29 6.81 6.08
C HIS A 67 2.84 6.85 6.64
N TYR A 68 2.63 7.14 7.93
CA TYR A 68 1.29 7.20 8.53
C TYR A 68 0.35 8.23 7.90
N TYR A 69 0.91 9.31 7.34
CA TYR A 69 0.14 10.36 6.66
C TYR A 69 -0.68 9.81 5.48
N ILE A 70 -0.23 8.72 4.85
CA ILE A 70 -0.90 8.12 3.69
C ILE A 70 -2.27 7.55 4.09
N PHE A 71 -2.42 7.06 5.32
CA PHE A 71 -3.73 6.62 5.81
C PHE A 71 -4.73 7.75 5.98
N ASN A 72 -4.29 9.00 6.01
CA ASN A 72 -5.21 10.15 6.03
C ASN A 72 -5.73 10.51 4.63
N ASN A 73 -5.20 9.90 3.58
CA ASN A 73 -5.62 10.12 2.21
C ASN A 73 -6.92 9.34 1.87
N ASP A 74 -7.92 10.05 1.34
CA ASP A 74 -9.24 9.48 1.05
C ASP A 74 -9.25 8.54 -0.16
N VAL A 75 -8.38 8.78 -1.16
CA VAL A 75 -8.21 7.88 -2.30
C VAL A 75 -7.59 6.56 -1.84
N PHE A 76 -6.51 6.62 -1.05
CA PHE A 76 -5.87 5.41 -0.50
C PHE A 76 -6.87 4.58 0.32
N LYS A 77 -7.60 5.22 1.25
CA LYS A 77 -8.69 4.57 2.00
C LYS A 77 -9.75 3.96 1.07
N GLY A 78 -10.20 4.71 0.05
CA GLY A 78 -11.22 4.24 -0.88
C GLY A 78 -10.80 3.00 -1.68
N LEU A 79 -9.55 2.97 -2.13
CA LEU A 79 -8.95 1.81 -2.80
C LEU A 79 -8.88 0.59 -1.88
N TYR A 80 -8.51 0.82 -0.61
CA TYR A 80 -8.38 -0.24 0.38
C TYR A 80 -9.72 -0.84 0.84
N LEU A 81 -10.75 -0.02 1.02
CA LEU A 81 -12.03 -0.46 1.58
C LEU A 81 -12.82 -1.41 0.66
N ASN A 82 -12.53 -1.43 -0.64
CA ASN A 82 -13.26 -2.23 -1.63
C ASN A 82 -12.30 -2.84 -2.68
N PRO A 83 -11.33 -3.68 -2.28
CA PRO A 83 -10.23 -4.09 -3.16
C PRO A 83 -10.73 -4.89 -4.37
N SER A 84 -11.75 -5.74 -4.21
CA SER A 84 -12.36 -6.50 -5.31
C SER A 84 -12.94 -5.60 -6.41
N TYR A 85 -13.44 -4.41 -6.04
CA TYR A 85 -13.95 -3.46 -7.02
C TYR A 85 -12.84 -2.89 -7.92
N HIS A 86 -11.63 -2.82 -7.37
CA HIS A 86 -10.45 -2.29 -8.05
C HIS A 86 -9.62 -3.37 -8.73
N PHE A 87 -9.86 -4.65 -8.42
CA PHE A 87 -9.04 -5.78 -8.83
C PHE A 87 -8.71 -5.80 -10.33
N LYS A 88 -9.73 -5.76 -11.19
CA LYS A 88 -9.55 -5.80 -12.66
C LYS A 88 -8.77 -4.61 -13.19
N TYR A 89 -8.98 -3.43 -12.62
CA TYR A 89 -8.24 -2.21 -12.98
C TYR A 89 -6.78 -2.31 -12.55
N GLY A 90 -6.54 -2.78 -11.33
CA GLY A 90 -5.22 -2.96 -10.77
C GLY A 90 -4.39 -4.00 -11.54
N VAL A 91 -4.97 -5.17 -11.87
CA VAL A 91 -4.29 -6.19 -12.68
C VAL A 91 -3.90 -5.64 -14.05
N ARG A 92 -4.82 -4.95 -14.74
CA ARG A 92 -4.53 -4.32 -16.04
C ARG A 92 -3.36 -3.34 -15.95
N TYR A 93 -3.28 -2.56 -14.88
CA TYR A 93 -2.23 -1.56 -14.72
C TYR A 93 -0.89 -2.18 -14.27
N ILE A 94 -0.92 -3.24 -13.45
CA ILE A 94 0.25 -4.04 -13.10
C ILE A 94 0.89 -4.67 -14.34
N LEU A 95 0.07 -5.21 -15.25
CA LEU A 95 0.53 -5.83 -16.50
C LEU A 95 0.97 -4.82 -17.56
N ASP A 96 0.72 -3.52 -17.37
CA ASP A 96 1.18 -2.48 -18.30
C ASP A 96 2.71 -2.34 -18.22
N SER A 97 3.37 -2.48 -19.37
CA SER A 97 4.83 -2.35 -19.48
C SER A 97 5.33 -0.92 -19.29
N GLN A 98 4.47 0.09 -19.45
CA GLN A 98 4.80 1.50 -19.28
C GLN A 98 4.61 1.97 -17.83
N ALA A 99 3.95 1.19 -16.98
CA ALA A 99 3.78 1.53 -15.57
C ALA A 99 5.11 1.35 -14.82
N ASN A 100 5.50 2.36 -14.04
CA ASN A 100 6.71 2.29 -13.22
C ASN A 100 6.55 1.28 -12.05
N SER A 101 7.66 0.79 -11.51
CA SER A 101 7.63 -0.24 -10.46
C SER A 101 6.92 0.23 -9.19
N GLN A 102 7.11 1.48 -8.76
CA GLN A 102 6.48 2.03 -7.55
C GLN A 102 4.94 2.07 -7.64
N VAL A 103 4.39 2.44 -8.80
CA VAL A 103 2.96 2.39 -9.09
C VAL A 103 2.45 0.96 -8.98
N LYS A 104 3.15 -0.01 -9.57
CA LYS A 104 2.77 -1.42 -9.48
C LYS A 104 2.77 -1.92 -8.03
N GLN A 105 3.80 -1.55 -7.27
CA GLN A 105 3.90 -1.88 -5.85
C GLN A 105 2.76 -1.26 -5.03
N LEU A 106 2.41 0.01 -5.28
CA LEU A 106 1.28 0.68 -4.63
C LEU A 106 -0.03 -0.05 -4.93
N ILE A 107 -0.28 -0.43 -6.18
CA ILE A 107 -1.48 -1.19 -6.56
C ILE A 107 -1.54 -2.52 -5.80
N VAL A 108 -0.43 -3.28 -5.79
CA VAL A 108 -0.35 -4.54 -5.03
C VAL A 108 -0.69 -4.32 -3.55
N ARG A 109 -0.20 -3.23 -2.94
CA ARG A 109 -0.56 -2.89 -1.55
C ARG A 109 -2.03 -2.53 -1.36
N THR A 110 -2.65 -1.83 -2.30
CA THR A 110 -4.09 -1.52 -2.22
C THR A 110 -4.99 -2.74 -2.44
N LEU A 111 -4.48 -3.78 -3.09
CA LEU A 111 -5.18 -5.04 -3.37
C LEU A 111 -4.87 -6.16 -2.37
N GLN A 112 -4.19 -5.88 -1.27
CA GLN A 112 -3.75 -6.91 -0.34
C GLN A 112 -4.89 -7.66 0.38
N CYS A 113 -6.07 -7.05 0.51
CA CYS A 113 -7.25 -7.63 1.17
C CYS A 113 -8.28 -8.19 0.19
N LEU A 114 -7.83 -8.58 -1.01
CA LEU A 114 -8.69 -9.33 -1.92
C LEU A 114 -9.14 -10.65 -1.27
N PRO A 115 -10.38 -11.12 -1.52
CA PRO A 115 -10.78 -12.49 -1.23
C PRO A 115 -9.77 -13.49 -1.79
N LEU A 116 -9.59 -14.62 -1.12
CA LEU A 116 -8.57 -15.62 -1.46
C LEU A 116 -8.48 -15.93 -2.96
N ALA A 117 -9.61 -16.16 -3.64
CA ALA A 117 -9.62 -16.50 -5.06
C ALA A 117 -8.99 -15.40 -5.94
N GLU A 118 -9.40 -14.15 -5.74
CA GLU A 118 -8.86 -12.99 -6.46
C GLU A 118 -7.40 -12.71 -6.06
N TYR A 119 -7.08 -12.95 -4.79
CA TYR A 119 -5.73 -12.80 -4.27
C TYR A 119 -4.75 -13.81 -4.91
N LEU A 120 -5.16 -15.08 -5.05
CA LEU A 120 -4.40 -16.12 -5.76
C LEU A 120 -4.26 -15.80 -7.25
N GLU A 121 -5.31 -15.27 -7.88
CA GLU A 121 -5.28 -14.82 -9.28
C GLU A 121 -4.26 -13.69 -9.47
N LEU A 122 -4.25 -12.68 -8.59
CA LEU A 122 -3.25 -11.63 -8.58
C LEU A 122 -1.83 -12.19 -8.48
N GLY A 123 -1.61 -13.15 -7.59
CA GLY A 123 -0.32 -13.80 -7.40
C GLY A 123 0.21 -14.46 -8.68
N LYS A 124 -0.66 -15.19 -9.40
CA LYS A 124 -0.30 -15.80 -10.69
C LYS A 124 0.07 -14.77 -11.73
N SER A 125 -0.69 -13.67 -11.84
CA SER A 125 -0.34 -12.57 -12.76
C SER A 125 1.02 -11.93 -12.42
N ILE A 126 1.39 -11.86 -11.13
CA ILE A 126 2.70 -11.32 -10.71
C ILE A 126 3.83 -12.29 -11.04
N ILE A 127 3.65 -13.60 -10.87
CA ILE A 127 4.63 -14.63 -11.24
C ILE A 127 4.96 -14.54 -12.74
N GLU A 128 3.97 -14.31 -13.58
CA GLU A 128 4.15 -14.16 -15.04
C GLU A 128 5.03 -12.96 -15.42
N LEU A 129 5.05 -11.91 -14.60
CA LEU A 129 5.85 -10.72 -14.85
C LEU A 129 7.35 -10.91 -14.57
N ASP A 130 7.71 -11.94 -13.81
CA ASP A 130 9.10 -12.24 -13.43
C ASP A 130 9.83 -11.06 -12.75
N ASP A 131 9.09 -10.25 -11.98
CA ASP A 131 9.59 -9.06 -11.29
C ASP A 131 9.81 -9.39 -9.81
N LEU A 132 11.08 -9.51 -9.38
CA LEU A 132 11.43 -9.89 -8.01
C LEU A 132 10.96 -8.86 -6.97
N ASP A 133 11.00 -7.57 -7.31
CA ASP A 133 10.57 -6.50 -6.40
C ASP A 133 9.05 -6.53 -6.20
N LEU A 134 8.31 -6.76 -7.29
CA LEU A 134 6.86 -6.88 -7.24
C LEU A 134 6.41 -8.16 -6.51
N SER A 135 7.06 -9.29 -6.77
CA SER A 135 6.83 -10.54 -6.04
C SER A 135 7.14 -10.38 -4.55
N THR A 136 8.25 -9.74 -4.22
CA THR A 136 8.60 -9.44 -2.82
C THR A 136 7.55 -8.54 -2.18
N THR A 137 7.02 -7.55 -2.91
CA THR A 137 5.96 -6.66 -2.42
C THR A 137 4.66 -7.43 -2.16
N TYR A 138 4.28 -8.34 -3.05
CA TYR A 138 3.09 -9.18 -2.90
C TYR A 138 3.21 -10.15 -1.73
N LEU A 139 4.38 -10.80 -1.56
CA LEU A 139 4.66 -11.75 -0.48
C LEU A 139 5.00 -11.09 0.86
N SER A 140 5.32 -9.80 0.87
CA SER A 140 5.71 -9.08 2.07
C SER A 140 4.54 -9.03 3.06
N PRO A 141 4.74 -9.49 4.30
CA PRO A 141 3.69 -9.51 5.32
C PRO A 141 3.21 -8.08 5.61
N GLY A 142 1.91 -7.88 5.61
CA GLY A 142 1.30 -6.67 6.19
C GLY A 142 0.97 -6.82 7.67
N PRO A 143 0.54 -5.72 8.34
CA PRO A 143 0.25 -5.65 9.77
C PRO A 143 -0.65 -6.71 10.32
N GLU A 144 -1.70 -7.04 9.59
CA GLU A 144 -2.68 -7.98 10.07
C GLU A 144 -3.43 -8.53 8.84
N TYR A 145 -2.75 -9.44 8.12
CA TYR A 145 -3.38 -10.50 7.31
C TYR A 145 -3.98 -10.12 5.94
N GLY A 146 -3.12 -9.86 4.94
CA GLY A 146 -3.43 -10.28 3.56
C GLY A 146 -3.34 -11.81 3.48
N PHE A 147 -4.29 -12.47 2.80
CA PHE A 147 -4.56 -13.93 2.78
C PHE A 147 -3.38 -14.95 2.73
N ILE A 148 -2.13 -14.52 2.52
CA ILE A 148 -0.93 -15.38 2.52
C ILE A 148 -0.59 -15.96 3.89
N ILE A 149 -0.97 -15.29 4.98
CA ILE A 149 -0.81 -15.88 6.31
C ILE A 149 -2.12 -16.55 6.70
N ASP A 150 -2.45 -17.63 5.99
CA ASP A 150 -3.13 -18.72 6.66
C ASP A 150 -2.23 -19.11 7.84
N GLU A 151 -2.66 -18.86 9.07
CA GLU A 151 -1.91 -19.28 10.23
C GLU A 151 -1.62 -20.78 10.10
N HIS A 152 -0.33 -21.12 9.94
CA HIS A 152 0.20 -22.47 9.68
C HIS A 152 0.04 -23.02 8.25
N TYR A 153 -0.24 -22.18 7.26
CA TYR A 153 -0.04 -22.56 5.85
C TYR A 153 -0.88 -23.80 5.48
N LYS A 154 -2.17 -23.81 5.85
CA LYS A 154 -3.04 -25.00 5.76
C LYS A 154 -3.67 -25.14 4.38
N ASN A 155 -3.98 -24.04 3.70
CA ASN A 155 -4.59 -23.99 2.38
C ASN A 155 -3.62 -24.48 1.29
N SER A 156 -4.04 -25.48 0.51
CA SER A 156 -3.23 -26.10 -0.54
C SER A 156 -2.94 -25.17 -1.73
N ASP A 157 -3.83 -24.25 -2.03
CA ASP A 157 -3.69 -23.35 -3.17
C ASP A 157 -2.64 -22.28 -2.86
N VAL A 158 -2.61 -21.79 -1.61
CA VAL A 158 -1.54 -20.91 -1.11
C VAL A 158 -0.18 -21.62 -1.14
N LYS A 159 -0.10 -22.90 -0.73
CA LYS A 159 1.13 -23.71 -0.85
C LYS A 159 1.63 -23.79 -2.29
N THR A 160 0.71 -24.04 -3.20
CA THR A 160 1.00 -24.21 -4.62
C THR A 160 1.54 -22.90 -5.19
N LEU A 161 0.82 -21.79 -4.96
CA LEU A 161 1.25 -20.46 -5.40
C LEU A 161 2.65 -20.10 -4.90
N LEU A 162 2.95 -20.36 -3.63
CA LEU A 162 4.24 -20.01 -3.06
C LEU A 162 5.36 -20.92 -3.57
N THR A 163 5.06 -22.19 -3.86
CA THR A 163 5.99 -23.07 -4.58
C THR A 163 6.27 -22.52 -5.99
N GLU A 164 5.25 -22.04 -6.69
CA GLU A 164 5.41 -21.41 -8.01
C GLU A 164 6.29 -20.15 -7.93
N PHE A 165 6.08 -19.26 -6.95
CA PHE A 165 6.97 -18.13 -6.69
C PHE A 165 8.40 -18.59 -6.44
N GLN A 166 8.62 -19.59 -5.59
CA GLN A 166 9.96 -20.09 -5.27
C GLN A 166 10.66 -20.71 -6.48
N VAL A 167 9.93 -21.46 -7.32
CA VAL A 167 10.47 -22.07 -8.54
C VAL A 167 10.83 -20.99 -9.56
N LYS A 168 9.98 -19.99 -9.72
CA LYS A 168 10.19 -18.89 -10.65
C LYS A 168 11.32 -17.96 -10.19
N GLN A 169 11.38 -17.68 -8.89
CA GLN A 169 12.29 -16.72 -8.24
C GLN A 169 12.91 -17.33 -6.97
N PRO A 170 13.99 -18.11 -7.10
CA PRO A 170 14.63 -18.83 -5.99
C PRO A 170 15.07 -17.94 -4.81
N GLU A 171 15.35 -16.67 -5.06
CA GLU A 171 15.73 -15.65 -4.07
C GLU A 171 14.65 -15.46 -2.99
N LEU A 172 13.39 -15.79 -3.29
CA LEU A 172 12.27 -15.70 -2.36
C LEU A 172 12.21 -16.86 -1.35
N ALA A 173 13.06 -17.88 -1.46
CA ALA A 173 13.02 -19.06 -0.60
C ALA A 173 13.06 -18.73 0.89
N GLY A 174 13.89 -17.75 1.29
CA GLY A 174 13.96 -17.30 2.68
C GLY A 174 12.67 -16.63 3.16
N THR A 175 12.08 -15.75 2.33
CA THR A 175 10.79 -15.08 2.62
C THR A 175 9.67 -16.11 2.75
N ILE A 176 9.62 -17.08 1.84
CA ILE A 176 8.61 -18.15 1.84
C ILE A 176 8.74 -19.03 3.08
N GLU A 177 9.96 -19.36 3.51
CA GLU A 177 10.17 -20.13 4.74
C GLU A 177 9.73 -19.36 6.00
N LEU A 178 9.94 -18.04 6.04
CA LEU A 178 9.44 -17.20 7.14
C LEU A 178 7.90 -17.18 7.20
N ILE A 179 7.24 -17.15 6.03
CA ILE A 179 5.77 -17.27 5.93
C ILE A 179 5.33 -18.65 6.43
N ARG A 180 5.96 -19.73 5.94
CA ARG A 180 5.64 -21.12 6.32
C ARG A 180 5.74 -21.38 7.81
N THR A 181 6.76 -20.83 8.45
CA THR A 181 7.03 -21.03 9.89
C THR A 181 6.23 -20.09 10.80
N GLY A 182 5.55 -19.08 10.23
CA GLY A 182 4.85 -18.05 11.01
C GLY A 182 5.80 -17.13 11.80
N THR A 183 7.12 -17.28 11.66
CA THR A 183 8.12 -16.44 12.34
C THR A 183 8.16 -15.01 11.79
N ASN A 184 7.50 -14.78 10.66
CA ASN A 184 7.34 -13.48 10.03
C ASN A 184 6.66 -12.45 10.95
N ILE A 185 5.81 -12.88 11.90
CA ILE A 185 5.10 -12.01 12.84
C ILE A 185 6.08 -11.17 13.69
N ASN A 186 7.20 -11.75 14.12
CA ASN A 186 8.19 -11.05 14.94
C ASN A 186 9.02 -10.07 14.11
N ARG A 187 9.46 -10.48 12.91
CA ARG A 187 10.21 -9.63 11.97
C ARG A 187 9.35 -8.48 11.44
N TYR A 188 8.07 -8.72 11.24
CA TYR A 188 7.09 -7.70 10.87
C TYR A 188 6.90 -6.64 11.99
N ARG A 189 6.71 -7.05 13.25
CA ARG A 189 6.61 -6.10 14.39
C ARG A 189 7.85 -5.21 14.52
N GLU A 190 9.01 -5.72 14.09
CA GLU A 190 10.25 -4.95 14.01
C GLU A 190 10.22 -3.99 12.81
N LEU A 191 9.89 -4.45 11.60
CA LEU A 191 9.83 -3.62 10.38
C LEU A 191 8.78 -2.49 10.47
N ARG A 192 7.62 -2.74 11.12
CA ARG A 192 6.61 -1.72 11.44
C ARG A 192 7.18 -0.54 12.22
N LYS A 193 8.17 -0.77 13.09
CA LYS A 193 8.84 0.29 13.86
C LYS A 193 9.82 1.11 13.01
N PHE A 194 10.20 0.63 11.83
CA PHE A 194 11.18 1.25 10.95
C PHE A 194 10.59 1.85 9.68
N GLY A 195 9.26 1.93 9.56
CA GLY A 195 8.58 2.66 8.48
C GLY A 195 8.72 1.96 7.12
N GLU A 196 7.88 0.95 6.88
CA GLU A 196 7.79 0.31 5.56
C GLU A 196 7.52 1.35 4.47
N LYS A 197 8.25 1.24 3.34
CA LYS A 197 8.25 2.21 2.21
C LYS A 197 6.87 2.48 1.61
N LEU A 198 5.93 1.54 1.78
CA LEU A 198 4.53 1.71 1.42
C LEU A 198 3.67 1.21 2.58
N PRO A 199 2.61 1.93 2.92
CA PRO A 199 1.78 1.63 4.07
C PRO A 199 0.97 0.38 3.79
N VAL A 200 0.85 -0.45 4.81
CA VAL A 200 0.11 -1.71 4.77
C VAL A 200 -0.93 -1.66 5.88
N LEU A 201 -2.17 -2.07 5.63
CA LEU A 201 -3.29 -2.00 6.57
C LEU A 201 -3.71 -3.40 7.02
N GLU A 202 -4.37 -3.49 8.18
CA GLU A 202 -5.06 -4.68 8.65
C GLU A 202 -6.28 -4.99 7.78
N CYS A 203 -6.40 -6.22 7.28
CA CYS A 203 -7.60 -6.64 6.58
C CYS A 203 -8.70 -6.95 7.61
N LEU A 204 -9.85 -6.27 7.49
CA LEU A 204 -11.01 -6.43 8.37
C LEU A 204 -11.83 -7.69 8.06
#